data_AF-A0A8C8RMM4-F1
#
_entry.id   AF-A0A8C8RMM4-F1
#
_cell.length_a   1.000
_cell.length_b   1.000
_cell.length_c   1.000
_cell.angle_alpha   90.00
_cell.angle_beta   90.00
_cell.angle_gamma   90.00
#
_symmetry.space_group_name_H-M   'P 1'
#
loop_
_entity.id
_entity.type
_entity.pdbx_description
1 polymer ?
#
loop_
_entity_poly.entity_id
_entity_poly.type
_entity_poly.pdbx_seq_one_letter_code
_entity_poly.pdbx_strand_id
1 'polypeptide(L)'
;MRDLGLPHSPQEEEEEAAAVLEPELRVHTQIDYIHCLVPDLLQLSRLSCYWGVMDRYAAEALLEGKPEGTFLLRDSAQEDYLFSVSFRRYGRSLHARVEQWNHSFSFDVHDPGVFHAPTVLGLLEHYKDPSACMFFEPLLSRPVRRPFPFTLQHLCRAVVAGCTSYDGISRLPIPSALQEYLKEYHYKQKVRVRRLDAHWN
;
A
#
# COMPACT_ATOMS: atom_id res chain seq x y z
N MET A 1 -26.41 -90.56 -3.63
CA MET A 1 -25.81 -89.84 -4.77
C MET A 1 -24.39 -89.50 -4.37
N ARG A 2 -23.41 -89.95 -5.16
CA ARG A 2 -21.97 -89.81 -4.90
C ARG A 2 -21.46 -88.46 -5.42
N ASP A 3 -20.46 -87.93 -4.72
CA ASP A 3 -19.58 -86.82 -5.08
C ASP A 3 -19.07 -86.85 -6.52
N LEU A 4 -18.79 -85.66 -7.06
CA LEU A 4 -17.65 -85.31 -7.94
C LEU A 4 -17.74 -83.80 -8.28
N GLY A 5 -16.71 -83.01 -7.95
CA GLY A 5 -16.66 -81.58 -8.33
C GLY A 5 -15.47 -80.78 -7.76
N LEU A 6 -14.32 -80.94 -8.43
CA LEU A 6 -12.97 -80.34 -8.27
C LEU A 6 -12.90 -78.79 -8.44
N PRO A 7 -11.71 -78.13 -8.32
CA PRO A 7 -11.51 -76.86 -7.60
C PRO A 7 -10.93 -75.69 -8.46
N HIS A 8 -10.42 -74.66 -7.75
CA HIS A 8 -9.54 -73.52 -8.13
C HIS A 8 -10.16 -72.19 -8.58
N SER A 9 -9.83 -71.13 -7.83
CA SER A 9 -9.09 -69.94 -8.31
C SER A 9 -8.55 -69.14 -7.10
N PRO A 10 -7.36 -68.50 -7.21
CA PRO A 10 -6.64 -67.92 -6.08
C PRO A 10 -7.21 -66.56 -5.68
N GLN A 11 -7.38 -66.31 -4.39
CA GLN A 11 -7.63 -64.96 -3.86
C GLN A 11 -6.33 -64.47 -3.24
N GLU A 12 -5.87 -63.36 -3.81
CA GLU A 12 -4.60 -62.68 -3.61
C GLU A 12 -4.40 -62.32 -2.14
N GLU A 13 -3.21 -62.63 -1.60
CA GLU A 13 -2.76 -62.15 -0.30
C GLU A 13 -2.55 -60.63 -0.40
N GLU A 14 -3.27 -59.87 0.43
CA GLU A 14 -3.06 -58.44 0.66
C GLU A 14 -1.68 -58.21 1.27
N GLU A 15 -0.71 -57.78 0.46
CA GLU A 15 0.55 -57.23 0.93
C GLU A 15 0.40 -55.71 1.08
N GLU A 16 0.28 -55.28 2.34
CA GLU A 16 0.24 -53.90 2.79
C GLU A 16 1.56 -53.20 2.48
N ALA A 17 1.63 -52.47 1.35
CA ALA A 17 2.77 -51.63 1.00
C ALA A 17 2.45 -50.15 1.26
N ALA A 18 3.18 -49.59 2.23
CA ALA A 18 3.06 -48.26 2.78
C ALA A 18 2.84 -47.14 1.74
N ALA A 19 1.83 -46.30 1.99
CA ALA A 19 1.69 -45.02 1.32
C ALA A 19 2.93 -44.16 1.60
N VAL A 20 3.75 -43.95 0.57
CA VAL A 20 4.83 -42.96 0.60
C VAL A 20 4.16 -41.59 0.73
N LEU A 21 4.20 -41.01 1.93
CA LEU A 21 3.88 -39.61 2.16
C LEU A 21 4.86 -38.79 1.32
N GLU A 22 4.39 -38.20 0.22
CA GLU A 22 5.19 -37.24 -0.54
C GLU A 22 5.66 -36.14 0.41
N PRO A 23 6.95 -35.78 0.41
CA PRO A 23 7.44 -34.74 1.29
C PRO A 23 6.72 -33.44 0.93
N GLU A 24 6.05 -32.84 1.92
CA GLU A 24 5.40 -31.54 1.78
C GLU A 24 6.38 -30.54 1.15
N LEU A 25 6.13 -30.17 -0.11
CA LEU A 25 6.88 -29.14 -0.81
C LEU A 25 6.77 -27.83 -0.03
N ARG A 26 7.74 -27.58 0.84
CA ARG A 26 7.84 -26.34 1.61
C ARG A 26 8.36 -25.25 0.69
N VAL A 27 7.46 -24.70 -0.13
CA VAL A 27 7.76 -23.60 -1.05
C VAL A 27 8.19 -22.38 -0.23
N HIS A 28 9.49 -22.09 -0.19
CA HIS A 28 10.00 -20.85 0.37
C HIS A 28 9.94 -19.79 -0.74
N THR A 29 9.34 -18.64 -0.49
CA THR A 29 9.37 -17.53 -1.44
C THR A 29 10.15 -16.36 -0.86
N GLN A 30 11.14 -15.87 -1.60
CA GLN A 30 11.85 -14.63 -1.29
C GLN A 30 11.27 -13.50 -2.13
N ILE A 31 10.85 -12.41 -1.48
CA ILE A 31 10.34 -11.22 -2.15
C ILE A 31 11.39 -10.12 -2.07
N ASP A 32 11.89 -9.69 -3.22
CA ASP A 32 12.82 -8.58 -3.34
C ASP A 32 12.04 -7.26 -3.47
N TYR A 33 12.38 -6.27 -2.62
CA TYR A 33 11.80 -4.92 -2.65
C TYR A 33 12.87 -3.88 -3.00
N ILE A 34 12.46 -2.83 -3.70
CA ILE A 34 13.23 -1.59 -3.86
C ILE A 34 12.48 -0.44 -3.18
N HIS A 35 13.22 0.61 -2.82
CA HIS A 35 12.65 1.80 -2.21
C HIS A 35 12.56 2.91 -3.27
N CYS A 36 11.40 3.54 -3.38
CA CYS A 36 11.16 4.62 -4.33
C CYS A 36 10.62 5.83 -3.58
N LEU A 37 11.21 7.01 -3.82
CA LEU A 37 10.68 8.26 -3.29
C LEU A 37 9.30 8.53 -3.89
N VAL A 38 8.41 9.14 -3.10
CA VAL A 38 7.11 9.62 -3.60
C VAL A 38 7.36 10.62 -4.74
N PRO A 39 6.88 10.35 -5.97
CA PRO A 39 7.27 11.12 -7.15
C PRO A 39 6.78 12.58 -7.11
N ASP A 40 5.66 12.83 -6.41
CA ASP A 40 4.99 14.12 -6.36
C ASP A 40 5.09 14.82 -5.00
N LEU A 41 6.05 14.44 -4.14
CA LEU A 41 6.21 15.04 -2.81
C LEU A 41 6.36 16.57 -2.85
N LEU A 42 7.10 17.10 -3.83
CA LEU A 42 7.25 18.55 -4.00
C LEU A 42 5.91 19.23 -4.29
N GLN A 43 5.08 18.63 -5.13
CA GLN A 43 3.75 19.13 -5.47
C GLN A 43 2.82 19.05 -4.26
N LEU A 44 2.83 17.93 -3.53
CA LEU A 44 2.08 17.76 -2.29
C LEU A 44 2.45 18.82 -1.25
N SER A 45 3.74 19.14 -1.09
CA SER A 45 4.21 20.14 -0.13
C SER A 45 3.65 21.55 -0.37
N ARG A 46 3.26 21.84 -1.63
CA ARG A 46 2.65 23.11 -2.07
C ARG A 46 1.14 23.13 -1.91
N LEU A 47 0.50 21.98 -1.74
CA LEU A 47 -0.95 21.91 -1.54
C LEU A 47 -1.32 22.49 -0.18
N SER A 48 -2.24 23.46 -0.20
CA SER A 48 -2.80 24.00 1.04
C SER A 48 -3.61 22.97 1.83
N CYS A 49 -4.09 21.88 1.19
CA CYS A 49 -4.83 20.82 1.86
C CYS A 49 -3.95 19.69 2.43
N TYR A 50 -2.64 19.73 2.23
CA TYR A 50 -1.71 18.79 2.84
C TYR A 50 -1.23 19.35 4.18
N TRP A 51 -1.57 18.67 5.27
CA TRP A 51 -1.30 19.11 6.65
C TRP A 51 0.00 18.55 7.23
N GLY A 52 0.66 17.62 6.53
CA GLY A 52 1.83 16.91 7.05
C GLY A 52 1.45 15.99 8.22
N VAL A 53 2.33 15.90 9.21
CA VAL A 53 2.14 15.08 10.41
C VAL A 53 0.91 15.57 11.19
N MET A 54 -0.13 14.75 11.18
CA MET A 54 -1.39 14.99 11.89
C MET A 54 -2.06 13.64 12.15
N ASP A 55 -2.55 13.45 13.37
CA ASP A 55 -3.32 12.24 13.71
C ASP A 55 -4.78 12.33 13.25
N ARG A 56 -5.51 11.22 13.38
CA ARG A 56 -6.92 11.16 12.96
C ARG A 56 -7.83 12.07 13.78
N TYR A 57 -7.57 12.26 15.06
CA TYR A 57 -8.45 12.98 15.97
C TYR A 57 -8.37 14.49 15.73
N ALA A 58 -7.17 15.00 15.50
CA ALA A 58 -6.95 16.37 15.05
C ALA A 58 -7.64 16.64 13.70
N ALA A 59 -7.59 15.68 12.77
CA ALA A 59 -8.31 15.79 11.51
C ALA A 59 -9.84 15.77 11.70
N GLU A 60 -10.37 14.90 12.57
CA GLU A 60 -11.80 14.85 12.90
C GLU A 60 -12.29 16.18 13.47
N ALA A 61 -11.54 16.79 14.40
CA ALA A 61 -11.88 18.09 14.99
C ALA A 61 -11.95 19.22 13.93
N LEU A 62 -11.07 19.21 12.93
CA LEU A 62 -11.11 20.18 11.83
C LEU A 62 -12.29 19.98 10.88
N LEU A 63 -12.76 18.74 10.76
CA LEU A 63 -13.85 18.33 9.87
C LEU A 63 -15.23 18.37 10.56
N GLU A 64 -15.27 18.48 11.88
CA GLU A 64 -16.51 18.53 12.63
C GLU A 64 -17.41 19.69 12.18
N GLY A 65 -18.69 19.38 11.95
CA GLY A 65 -19.68 20.34 11.46
C GLY A 65 -19.43 20.90 10.05
N LYS A 66 -18.38 20.45 9.33
CA LYS A 66 -18.10 20.92 7.97
C LYS A 66 -19.06 20.28 6.95
N PRO A 67 -19.29 20.95 5.79
CA PRO A 67 -20.08 20.39 4.70
C PRO A 67 -19.49 19.08 4.16
N GLU A 68 -20.35 18.27 3.54
CA GLU A 68 -19.92 17.09 2.78
C GLU A 68 -18.90 17.45 1.69
N GLY A 69 -17.95 16.54 1.47
CA GLY A 69 -16.82 16.72 0.55
C GLY A 69 -15.66 17.54 1.12
N THR A 70 -15.78 18.03 2.37
CA THR A 70 -14.67 18.70 3.05
C THR A 70 -13.58 17.70 3.41
N PHE A 71 -12.33 17.97 3.03
CA PHE A 71 -11.24 17.00 3.19
C PHE A 71 -9.88 17.64 3.47
N LEU A 72 -8.94 16.82 3.95
CA LEU A 72 -7.53 17.14 4.05
C LEU A 72 -6.67 15.90 3.82
N LEU A 73 -5.47 16.10 3.26
CA LEU A 73 -4.41 15.10 3.18
C LEU A 73 -3.49 15.27 4.39
N ARG A 74 -3.08 14.17 5.02
CA ARG A 74 -2.13 14.15 6.14
C ARG A 74 -1.24 12.93 6.06
N ASP A 75 -0.16 12.94 6.83
CA ASP A 75 0.65 11.75 7.02
C ASP A 75 -0.18 10.70 7.77
N SER A 76 -0.01 9.43 7.42
CA SER A 76 -0.66 8.33 8.13
C SER A 76 0.05 8.10 9.47
N ALA A 77 -0.71 7.75 10.50
CA ALA A 77 -0.15 7.32 11.78
C ALA A 77 0.27 5.83 11.78
N GLN A 78 -0.03 5.10 10.70
CA GLN A 78 0.40 3.71 10.55
C GLN A 78 1.67 3.61 9.72
N GLU A 79 2.58 2.74 10.15
CA GLU A 79 3.91 2.58 9.57
C GLU A 79 3.91 2.16 8.10
N ASP A 80 2.93 1.37 7.66
CA ASP A 80 2.87 0.83 6.29
C ASP A 80 2.33 1.80 5.25
N TYR A 81 1.86 2.98 5.66
CA TYR A 81 1.25 3.96 4.76
C TYR A 81 1.89 5.32 4.96
N LEU A 82 2.22 6.03 3.89
CA LEU A 82 2.75 7.39 4.02
C LEU A 82 1.65 8.41 4.29
N PHE A 83 0.51 8.27 3.61
CA PHE A 83 -0.55 9.27 3.61
C PHE A 83 -1.92 8.70 3.94
N SER A 84 -2.78 9.56 4.46
CA SER A 84 -4.21 9.32 4.61
C SER A 84 -4.98 10.58 4.24
N VAL A 85 -6.13 10.38 3.60
CA VAL A 85 -7.12 11.43 3.41
C VAL A 85 -8.17 11.32 4.50
N SER A 86 -8.47 12.43 5.15
CA SER A 86 -9.59 12.53 6.09
C SER A 86 -10.64 13.43 5.47
N PHE A 87 -11.89 12.99 5.41
CA PHE A 87 -12.93 13.68 4.67
C PHE A 87 -14.30 13.54 5.33
N ARG A 88 -15.21 14.44 4.99
CA ARG A 88 -16.58 14.46 5.48
C ARG A 88 -17.53 13.88 4.45
N ARG A 89 -18.28 12.84 4.84
CA ARG A 89 -19.34 12.23 4.01
C ARG A 89 -20.46 11.69 4.88
N TYR A 90 -21.71 11.83 4.46
CA TYR A 90 -22.89 11.32 5.19
C TYR A 90 -22.96 11.79 6.65
N GLY A 91 -22.56 13.04 6.90
CA GLY A 91 -22.54 13.61 8.25
C GLY A 91 -21.50 12.97 9.18
N ARG A 92 -20.52 12.23 8.65
CA ARG A 92 -19.43 11.57 9.40
C ARG A 92 -18.07 11.97 8.86
N SER A 93 -17.07 11.90 9.72
CA SER A 93 -15.66 12.01 9.35
C SER A 93 -15.17 10.60 9.04
N LEU A 94 -14.61 10.43 7.85
CA LEU A 94 -14.10 9.16 7.32
C LEU A 94 -12.62 9.32 6.97
N HIS A 95 -11.91 8.19 6.90
CA HIS A 95 -10.49 8.17 6.57
C HIS A 95 -10.20 7.08 5.54
N ALA A 96 -9.44 7.42 4.52
CA ALA A 96 -8.93 6.49 3.52
C ALA A 96 -7.41 6.58 3.49
N ARG A 97 -6.73 5.43 3.53
CA ARG A 97 -5.27 5.36 3.43
C ARG A 97 -4.90 5.33 1.97
N VAL A 98 -3.83 6.03 1.62
CA VAL A 98 -3.29 5.98 0.25
C VAL A 98 -2.37 4.77 0.17
N GLU A 99 -2.82 3.76 -0.54
CA GLU A 99 -2.10 2.52 -0.79
C GLU A 99 -1.23 2.66 -2.04
N GLN A 100 -0.19 1.83 -2.17
CA GLN A 100 0.69 1.84 -3.32
C GLN A 100 0.88 0.42 -3.86
N TRP A 101 0.72 0.26 -5.17
CA TRP A 101 1.03 -0.97 -5.89
C TRP A 101 1.49 -0.66 -7.31
N ASN A 102 2.55 -1.33 -7.78
CA ASN A 102 3.07 -1.21 -9.14
C ASN A 102 3.24 0.25 -9.61
N HIS A 103 3.98 1.04 -8.83
CA HIS A 103 4.20 2.48 -9.03
C HIS A 103 2.93 3.34 -9.17
N SER A 104 1.78 2.84 -8.72
CA SER A 104 0.51 3.54 -8.72
C SER A 104 -0.07 3.62 -7.31
N PHE A 105 -0.90 4.64 -7.07
CA PHE A 105 -1.54 4.94 -5.80
C PHE A 105 -3.06 4.81 -5.92
N SER A 106 -3.69 4.20 -4.93
CA SER A 106 -5.13 3.94 -4.87
C SER A 106 -5.63 4.04 -3.42
N PHE A 107 -6.95 4.07 -3.22
CA PHE A 107 -7.55 3.83 -1.90
C PHE A 107 -7.84 2.36 -1.61
N ASP A 108 -7.73 1.51 -2.63
CA ASP A 108 -7.74 0.04 -2.53
C ASP A 108 -6.92 -0.52 -3.71
N VAL A 109 -5.76 -1.12 -3.44
CA VAL A 109 -4.94 -1.72 -4.52
C VAL A 109 -5.34 -3.16 -4.86
N HIS A 110 -6.22 -3.76 -4.07
CA HIS A 110 -6.67 -5.13 -4.26
C HIS A 110 -7.93 -5.22 -5.11
N ASP A 111 -8.70 -4.14 -5.19
CA ASP A 111 -9.85 -4.02 -6.10
C ASP A 111 -9.44 -3.37 -7.45
N PRO A 112 -9.44 -4.14 -8.57
CA PRO A 112 -9.10 -3.60 -9.89
C PRO A 112 -10.13 -2.61 -10.43
N GLY A 113 -11.34 -2.54 -9.85
CA GLY A 113 -12.36 -1.56 -10.19
C GLY A 113 -12.13 -0.18 -9.57
N VAL A 114 -11.25 -0.07 -8.57
CA VAL A 114 -10.93 1.18 -7.90
C VAL A 114 -9.87 1.96 -8.69
N PHE A 115 -10.10 3.27 -8.82
CA PHE A 115 -9.22 4.15 -9.57
C PHE A 115 -7.82 4.22 -8.95
N HIS A 116 -6.81 4.17 -9.81
CA HIS A 116 -5.41 4.34 -9.44
C HIS A 116 -4.73 5.40 -10.30
N ALA A 117 -3.73 6.08 -9.73
CA ALA A 117 -2.97 7.11 -10.41
C ALA A 117 -1.46 6.96 -10.14
N PRO A 118 -0.58 7.41 -11.05
CA PRO A 118 0.88 7.37 -10.82
C PRO A 118 1.37 8.35 -9.75
N THR A 119 0.50 9.25 -9.28
CA THR A 119 0.80 10.27 -8.27
C THR A 119 -0.34 10.37 -7.26
N VAL A 120 -0.02 10.75 -6.03
CA VAL A 120 -1.03 11.00 -4.99
C VAL A 120 -1.91 12.19 -5.38
N LEU A 121 -1.31 13.23 -5.97
CA LEU A 121 -2.05 14.37 -6.51
C LEU A 121 -3.08 13.96 -7.56
N GLY A 122 -2.70 13.08 -8.49
CA GLY A 122 -3.63 12.55 -9.50
C GLY A 122 -4.79 11.77 -8.89
N LEU A 123 -4.51 11.00 -7.83
CA LEU A 123 -5.54 10.31 -7.05
C LEU A 123 -6.51 11.32 -6.42
N LEU A 124 -6.02 12.39 -5.79
CA LEU A 124 -6.88 13.42 -5.18
C LEU A 124 -7.74 14.15 -6.21
N GLU A 125 -7.19 14.50 -7.38
CA GLU A 125 -7.93 15.21 -8.42
C GLU A 125 -9.06 14.36 -9.02
N HIS A 126 -8.90 13.04 -9.11
CA HIS A 126 -9.97 12.15 -9.58
C HIS A 126 -11.23 12.23 -8.70
N TYR A 127 -11.06 12.21 -7.38
CA TYR A 127 -12.15 12.18 -6.41
C TYR A 127 -12.74 13.56 -6.07
N LYS A 128 -12.46 14.58 -6.88
CA LYS A 128 -12.85 15.97 -6.61
C LYS A 128 -14.24 16.33 -7.09
N ASP A 129 -14.71 15.70 -8.17
CA ASP A 129 -15.99 16.02 -8.81
C ASP A 129 -17.15 15.24 -8.14
N PRO A 130 -18.09 15.92 -7.46
CA PRO A 130 -19.24 15.25 -6.84
C PRO A 130 -20.16 14.55 -7.84
N SER A 131 -20.18 14.97 -9.11
CA SER A 131 -21.06 14.39 -10.14
C SER A 131 -20.57 13.04 -10.67
N ALA A 132 -19.27 12.76 -10.52
CA ALA A 132 -18.61 11.54 -10.96
C ALA A 132 -18.21 10.61 -9.80
N CYS A 133 -18.52 10.99 -8.55
CA CYS A 133 -18.11 10.24 -7.36
C CYS A 133 -19.23 9.31 -6.87
N MET A 134 -18.95 8.01 -6.84
CA MET A 134 -19.87 6.99 -6.35
C MET A 134 -20.07 7.09 -4.85
N PHE A 135 -21.17 6.55 -4.33
CA PHE A 135 -21.56 6.70 -2.92
C PHE A 135 -20.56 6.11 -1.90
N PHE A 136 -19.77 5.11 -2.29
CA PHE A 136 -18.79 4.45 -1.41
C PHE A 136 -17.39 5.06 -1.48
N GLU A 137 -17.14 5.94 -2.45
CA GLU A 137 -15.80 6.49 -2.70
C GLU A 137 -15.44 7.62 -1.72
N PRO A 138 -14.21 8.15 -1.74
CA PRO A 138 -13.93 9.43 -1.10
C PRO A 138 -14.48 10.59 -1.93
N LEU A 139 -15.15 11.55 -1.31
CA LEU A 139 -15.51 12.82 -1.98
C LEU A 139 -14.60 13.93 -1.49
N LEU A 140 -13.73 14.42 -2.36
CA LEU A 140 -12.61 15.32 -2.06
C LEU A 140 -12.77 16.69 -2.74
N SER A 141 -13.94 17.29 -2.61
CA SER A 141 -14.30 18.50 -3.36
C SER A 141 -13.92 19.81 -2.67
N ARG A 142 -13.79 19.82 -1.34
CA ARG A 142 -13.62 21.04 -0.53
C ARG A 142 -12.37 20.94 0.38
N PRO A 143 -11.21 21.43 -0.06
CA PRO A 143 -9.98 21.32 0.73
C PRO A 143 -10.00 22.19 2.00
N VAL A 144 -9.65 21.61 3.15
CA VAL A 144 -9.34 22.37 4.37
C VAL A 144 -7.92 22.94 4.26
N ARG A 145 -7.81 24.26 4.26
CA ARG A 145 -6.53 24.96 4.12
C ARG A 145 -5.73 24.93 5.42
N ARG A 146 -4.49 24.47 5.34
CA ARG A 146 -3.46 24.56 6.39
C ARG A 146 -3.14 26.04 6.66
N PRO A 147 -3.26 26.53 7.91
CA PRO A 147 -3.07 27.94 8.23
C PRO A 147 -1.61 28.32 8.55
N PHE A 148 -0.67 27.39 8.44
CA PHE A 148 0.74 27.60 8.76
C PHE A 148 1.66 27.10 7.63
N PRO A 149 2.87 27.66 7.47
CA PRO A 149 3.86 27.12 6.55
C PRO A 149 4.52 25.85 7.11
N PHE A 150 5.10 25.03 6.23
CA PHE A 150 6.02 23.98 6.67
C PHE A 150 7.36 24.57 7.08
N THR A 151 8.14 23.78 7.84
CA THR A 151 9.51 24.15 8.20
C THR A 151 10.39 24.25 6.95
N LEU A 152 11.41 25.11 6.99
CA LEU A 152 12.37 25.23 5.89
C LEU A 152 13.02 23.87 5.57
N GLN A 153 13.34 23.08 6.60
CA GLN A 153 13.93 21.75 6.44
C GLN A 153 13.01 20.80 5.64
N HIS A 154 11.70 20.80 5.91
CA HIS A 154 10.72 20.01 5.16
C HIS A 154 10.61 20.47 3.71
N LEU A 155 10.59 21.79 3.47
CA LEU A 155 10.55 22.35 2.11
C LEU A 155 11.81 21.99 1.32
N CYS A 156 12.99 22.08 1.94
CA CYS A 156 14.26 21.64 1.35
C CYS A 156 14.23 20.14 1.01
N ARG A 157 13.72 19.30 1.91
CA ARG A 157 13.56 17.86 1.64
C ARG A 157 12.73 17.62 0.39
N ALA A 158 11.58 18.26 0.27
CA ALA A 158 10.69 18.06 -0.87
C ALA A 158 11.36 18.43 -2.20
N VAL A 159 12.16 19.52 -2.20
CA VAL A 159 12.95 19.92 -3.37
C VAL A 159 14.04 18.91 -3.69
N VAL A 160 14.86 18.51 -2.70
CA VAL A 160 15.97 17.57 -2.88
C VAL A 160 15.45 16.21 -3.36
N ALA A 161 14.40 15.68 -2.74
CA ALA A 161 13.76 14.42 -3.13
C ALA A 161 13.23 14.46 -4.57
N GLY A 162 12.74 15.61 -5.04
CA GLY A 162 12.30 15.81 -6.42
C GLY A 162 13.44 15.89 -7.45
N CYS A 163 14.69 16.02 -7.01
CA CYS A 163 15.87 16.14 -7.89
C CYS A 163 16.77 14.90 -7.88
N THR A 164 16.42 13.86 -7.14
CA THR A 164 17.26 12.65 -6.99
C THR A 164 16.40 11.40 -6.81
N SER A 165 17.04 10.23 -6.71
CA SER A 165 16.39 8.96 -6.37
C SER A 165 16.68 8.56 -4.92
N TYR A 166 15.97 7.54 -4.42
CA TYR A 166 16.20 7.01 -3.08
C TYR A 166 17.67 6.60 -2.86
N ASP A 167 18.26 5.90 -3.83
CA ASP A 167 19.67 5.51 -3.81
C ASP A 167 20.62 6.70 -4.03
N GLY A 168 20.17 7.70 -4.81
CA GLY A 168 20.89 8.94 -5.04
C GLY A 168 21.12 9.74 -3.75
N ILE A 169 20.17 9.71 -2.80
CA ILE A 169 20.31 10.35 -1.48
C ILE A 169 21.55 9.81 -0.74
N SER A 170 21.83 8.52 -0.83
CA SER A 170 22.97 7.89 -0.16
C SER A 170 24.33 8.42 -0.64
N ARG A 171 24.37 9.06 -1.81
CA ARG A 171 25.59 9.62 -2.42
C ARG A 171 25.80 11.09 -2.11
N LEU A 172 24.84 11.73 -1.43
CA LEU A 172 24.95 13.15 -1.09
C LEU A 172 26.01 13.35 0.01
N PRO A 173 26.86 14.39 -0.09
CA PRO A 173 27.89 14.69 0.89
C PRO A 173 27.31 15.38 2.14
N ILE A 174 26.38 14.70 2.81
CA ILE A 174 25.68 15.17 4.01
C ILE A 174 25.69 14.08 5.10
N PRO A 175 25.55 14.42 6.39
CA PRO A 175 25.46 13.45 7.48
C PRO A 175 24.35 12.40 7.26
N SER A 176 24.57 11.18 7.74
CA SER A 176 23.63 10.05 7.61
C SER A 176 22.23 10.37 8.14
N ALA A 177 22.14 11.08 9.27
CA ALA A 177 20.86 11.51 9.83
C ALA A 177 20.04 12.39 8.85
N LEU A 178 20.70 13.23 8.04
CA LEU A 178 20.02 13.98 6.99
C LEU A 178 19.66 13.12 5.78
N GLN A 179 20.47 12.10 5.46
CA GLN A 179 20.11 11.13 4.42
C GLN A 179 18.86 10.34 4.81
N GLU A 180 18.76 9.89 6.07
CA GLU A 180 17.57 9.22 6.63
C GLU A 180 16.34 10.14 6.57
N TYR A 181 16.50 11.40 6.99
CA TYR A 181 15.43 12.39 6.90
C TYR A 181 14.91 12.62 5.47
N LEU A 182 15.81 12.66 4.48
CA LEU A 182 15.45 12.79 3.07
C LEU A 182 14.77 11.54 2.50
N LYS A 183 15.06 10.36 3.06
CA LYS A 183 14.50 9.07 2.66
C LYS A 183 13.13 8.78 3.27
N GLU A 184 12.65 9.58 4.21
CA GLU A 184 11.41 9.30 4.97
C GLU A 184 10.19 9.02 4.08
N TYR A 185 9.91 9.84 3.07
CA TYR A 185 8.78 9.65 2.16
C TYR A 185 9.13 8.74 0.98
N HIS A 186 9.21 7.43 1.24
CA HIS A 186 9.41 6.41 0.23
C HIS A 186 8.39 5.27 0.38
N TYR A 187 8.06 4.61 -0.73
CA TYR A 187 7.30 3.37 -0.74
C TYR A 187 8.17 2.18 -1.15
N LYS A 188 7.75 0.97 -0.77
CA LYS A 188 8.42 -0.29 -1.10
C LYS A 188 7.79 -0.89 -2.35
N GLN A 189 8.52 -0.90 -3.46
CA GLN A 189 8.09 -1.54 -4.69
C GLN A 189 8.58 -3.00 -4.74
N LYS A 190 7.65 -3.93 -4.93
CA LYS A 190 7.95 -5.35 -5.15
C LYS A 190 8.52 -5.55 -6.56
N VAL A 191 9.69 -6.19 -6.68
CA VAL A 191 10.40 -6.35 -7.97
C VAL A 191 10.45 -7.80 -8.44
N ARG A 192 10.71 -8.75 -7.55
CA ARG A 192 10.76 -10.19 -7.88
C ARG A 192 10.27 -11.05 -6.73
N VAL A 193 9.60 -12.16 -7.08
CA VAL A 193 9.32 -13.28 -6.17
C VAL A 193 10.14 -14.46 -6.66
N ARG A 194 11.17 -14.85 -5.91
CA ARG A 194 11.91 -16.09 -6.18
C ARG A 194 11.24 -17.21 -5.42
N ARG A 195 10.81 -18.26 -6.12
CA ARG A 195 10.47 -19.54 -5.49
C ARG A 195 11.78 -20.27 -5.25
N LEU A 196 12.13 -20.46 -3.99
CA LEU A 196 13.21 -21.32 -3.58
C LEU A 196 12.59 -22.72 -3.48
N ASP A 197 12.74 -23.49 -4.55
CA ASP A 197 12.44 -24.91 -4.51
C ASP A 197 13.48 -25.54 -3.59
N ALA A 198 13.02 -26.11 -2.47
CA ALA A 198 13.87 -26.82 -1.53
C ALA A 198 14.26 -28.19 -2.11
N HIS A 199 15.12 -28.21 -3.12
CA HIS A 199 15.88 -29.41 -3.44
C HIS A 199 17.07 -29.48 -2.47
N TRP A 200 16.81 -30.01 -1.27
CA TRP A 200 17.88 -30.55 -0.45
C TRP A 200 17.94 -32.07 -0.67
N ASN A 201 19.04 -32.48 -1.30
CA ASN A 201 19.47 -33.82 -1.72
C ASN A 201 18.83 -34.41 -2.98
#